data_AF-A0A2N6MEK4-F1
#
_entry.id   AF-A0A2N6MEK4-F1
#
_cell.length_a   1.000
_cell.length_b   1.000
_cell.length_c   1.000
_cell.angle_alpha   90.00
_cell.angle_beta   90.00
_cell.angle_gamma   90.00
#
_symmetry.space_group_name_H-M   'P 1'
#
loop_
_entity.id
_entity.type
_entity.pdbx_description
1 polymer ?
#
loop_
_entity_poly.entity_id
_entity_poly.type
_entity_poly.pdbx_seq_one_letter_code
_entity_poly.pdbx_strand_id
1 'polypeptide(L)'
;MSSGIYAIAHIGNFKLFVGEASKLSQKWPPMLAQLNSGTFPHAMLQQVWDIEGGKRHFSFHTKAEIISDQDILGVEEFLAEAAK
;
A
#
# COMPACT_ATOMS: atom_id res chain seq x y z
N MET A 1 -1.50 17.44 11.01
CA MET A 1 -2.88 17.39 10.48
C MET A 1 -2.95 16.20 9.54
N SER A 2 -4.00 15.39 9.62
CA SER A 2 -4.14 14.34 8.60
C SER A 2 -4.47 15.00 7.26
N SER A 3 -3.83 14.56 6.18
CA SER A 3 -4.09 15.13 4.85
C SER A 3 -5.43 14.66 4.28
N GLY A 4 -6.03 13.61 4.87
CA GLY A 4 -7.21 12.93 4.31
C GLY A 4 -6.92 12.18 3.01
N ILE A 5 -5.66 12.17 2.57
CA ILE A 5 -5.18 11.50 1.37
C ILE A 5 -4.29 10.34 1.77
N TYR A 6 -4.49 9.22 1.12
CA TYR A 6 -3.85 7.95 1.37
C TYR A 6 -3.12 7.50 0.11
N ALA A 7 -2.01 6.80 0.30
CA ALA A 7 -1.16 6.32 -0.76
C ALA A 7 -1.40 4.82 -0.99
N ILE A 8 -1.55 4.47 -2.26
CA ILE A 8 -1.64 3.10 -2.74
C ILE A 8 -0.47 2.85 -3.70
N ALA A 9 0.29 1.79 -3.46
CA ALA A 9 1.32 1.32 -4.35
C ALA A 9 0.71 0.32 -5.36
N HIS A 10 0.88 0.61 -6.65
CA HIS A 10 0.52 -0.32 -7.72
C HIS A 10 1.75 -1.14 -8.09
N ILE A 11 1.63 -2.46 -7.97
CA ILE A 11 2.70 -3.43 -8.22
C ILE A 11 2.11 -4.50 -9.14
N GLY A 12 2.44 -4.42 -10.43
CA GLY A 12 1.79 -5.21 -11.47
C GLY A 12 0.28 -4.95 -11.47
N ASN A 13 -0.51 -6.01 -11.24
CA ASN A 13 -1.98 -5.93 -11.14
C ASN A 13 -2.49 -5.70 -9.71
N PHE A 14 -1.61 -5.61 -8.72
CA PHE A 14 -2.00 -5.46 -7.33
C PHE A 14 -1.97 -4.02 -6.88
N LYS A 15 -3.00 -3.63 -6.12
CA LYS A 15 -3.07 -2.38 -5.39
C LYS A 15 -2.76 -2.66 -3.93
N LEU A 16 -1.69 -2.09 -3.40
CA LEU A 16 -1.28 -2.26 -2.01
C LEU A 16 -1.51 -0.96 -1.25
N PHE A 17 -2.31 -0.99 -0.19
CA PHE A 17 -2.41 0.11 0.75
C PHE A 17 -1.07 0.31 1.47
N VAL A 18 -0.57 1.53 1.47
CA VAL A 18 0.69 1.88 2.16
C VAL A 18 0.46 2.71 3.39
N GLY A 19 -0.56 3.58 3.39
CA GLY A 19 -0.87 4.45 4.52
C GLY A 19 -1.28 5.85 4.11
N GLU A 20 -1.46 6.71 5.10
CA GLU A 20 -1.69 8.13 4.88
C GLU A 20 -0.51 8.77 4.10
N ALA A 21 -0.80 9.60 3.11
CA ALA A 21 0.20 10.25 2.25
C ALA A 21 1.20 11.09 3.06
N SER A 22 0.75 11.72 4.14
CA SER A 22 1.60 12.48 5.07
C SER A 22 2.61 11.61 5.83
N LYS A 23 2.34 10.30 5.96
CA LYS A 23 3.17 9.30 6.64
C LYS A 23 3.84 8.32 5.66
N LEU A 24 3.66 8.53 4.36
CA LEU A 24 4.17 7.63 3.32
C LEU A 24 5.68 7.42 3.45
N SER A 25 6.44 8.48 3.72
CA SER A 25 7.89 8.43 3.91
C SER A 25 8.33 7.59 5.11
N GLN A 26 7.45 7.36 6.08
CA GLN A 26 7.71 6.55 7.27
C GLN A 26 7.27 5.10 7.08
N LYS A 27 6.11 4.89 6.43
CA LYS A 27 5.51 3.57 6.24
C LYS A 27 6.07 2.80 5.06
N TRP A 28 6.40 3.49 3.96
CA TRP A 28 6.85 2.81 2.76
C TRP A 28 8.22 2.14 2.90
N PRO A 29 9.27 2.77 3.45
CA PRO A 29 10.59 2.14 3.57
C PRO A 29 10.60 0.77 4.27
N PRO A 30 9.93 0.56 5.44
CA PRO A 30 9.89 -0.75 6.06
C PRO A 30 9.11 -1.80 5.23
N MET A 31 8.01 -1.41 4.56
CA MET A 31 7.33 -2.33 3.63
C MET A 31 8.22 -2.71 2.45
N LEU A 32 8.94 -1.73 1.89
CA LEU A 32 9.90 -1.94 0.81
C LEU A 32 11.03 -2.89 1.23
N ALA A 33 11.51 -2.77 2.46
CA ALA A 33 12.52 -3.67 3.02
C ALA A 33 11.99 -5.11 3.08
N GLN A 34 10.76 -5.31 3.56
CA GLN A 34 10.11 -6.64 3.60
C GLN A 34 9.90 -7.24 2.21
N LEU A 35 9.48 -6.42 1.25
CA LEU A 35 9.32 -6.82 -0.14
C LEU A 35 10.67 -7.19 -0.77
N ASN A 36 11.71 -6.40 -0.53
CA ASN A 36 13.06 -6.71 -1.02
C ASN A 36 13.69 -7.93 -0.35
N SER A 37 13.32 -8.24 0.90
CA SER A 37 13.82 -9.43 1.60
C SER A 37 13.00 -10.69 1.34
N GLY A 38 11.91 -10.62 0.57
CA GLY A 38 11.05 -11.78 0.33
C GLY A 38 10.17 -12.17 1.51
N THR A 39 10.07 -11.31 2.54
CA THR A 39 9.38 -11.63 3.80
C THR A 39 8.02 -10.95 3.92
N PHE A 40 7.51 -10.36 2.82
CA PHE A 40 6.19 -9.75 2.84
C PHE A 40 5.11 -10.84 2.99
N PRO A 41 4.12 -10.67 3.88
CA PRO A 41 3.16 -11.73 4.22
C PRO A 41 2.26 -12.17 3.05
N HIS A 42 2.11 -11.33 2.02
CA HIS A 42 1.28 -11.64 0.86
C HIS A 42 2.08 -12.30 -0.26
N ALA A 43 2.12 -13.64 -0.27
CA ALA A 43 2.94 -14.45 -1.18
C ALA A 43 2.75 -14.10 -2.67
N MET A 44 1.52 -13.86 -3.12
CA MET A 44 1.25 -13.53 -4.54
C MET A 44 1.73 -12.12 -4.90
N LEU A 45 1.71 -11.19 -3.94
CA LEU A 45 2.23 -9.83 -4.17
C LEU A 45 3.76 -9.85 -4.12
N GLN A 46 4.34 -10.67 -3.25
CA GLN A 46 5.78 -10.92 -3.22
C GLN A 46 6.27 -11.47 -4.56
N GLN A 47 5.58 -12.46 -5.13
CA GLN A 47 5.91 -12.98 -6.46
C GLN A 47 5.85 -11.91 -7.55
N VAL A 48 4.82 -11.06 -7.54
CA VAL A 48 4.73 -9.94 -8.51
C VAL A 48 5.82 -8.90 -8.24
N TRP A 49 6.17 -8.64 -6.99
CA TRP A 49 7.27 -7.75 -6.63
C TRP A 49 8.61 -8.28 -7.16
N ASP A 50 8.88 -9.58 -7.03
CA ASP A 50 10.12 -10.19 -7.49
C ASP A 50 10.29 -10.08 -9.02
N ILE A 51 9.17 -10.05 -9.77
CA ILE A 51 9.17 -9.94 -11.23
C ILE A 51 9.14 -8.46 -11.70
N GLU A 52 8.32 -7.62 -11.05
CA GLU A 52 7.94 -6.30 -11.55
C GLU A 52 8.10 -5.15 -10.54
N GLY A 53 8.74 -5.37 -9.38
CA GLY A 53 8.86 -4.37 -8.30
C GLY A 53 9.55 -3.06 -8.71
N GLY A 54 10.33 -3.09 -9.80
CA GLY A 54 10.93 -1.91 -10.43
C GLY A 54 9.95 -1.02 -11.21
N LYS A 55 8.77 -1.53 -11.59
CA LYS A 55 7.73 -0.80 -12.35
C LYS A 55 6.62 -0.23 -11.46
N ARG A 56 6.81 -0.22 -10.14
CA ARG A 56 5.81 0.28 -9.21
C ARG A 56 5.54 1.77 -9.42
N HIS A 57 4.31 2.18 -9.14
CA HIS A 57 3.95 3.60 -9.04
C HIS A 57 2.96 3.83 -7.91
N PHE A 58 2.92 5.08 -7.41
CA PHE A 58 1.99 5.47 -6.38
C PHE A 58 0.79 6.18 -6.99
N SER A 59 -0.37 5.89 -6.42
CA SER A 59 -1.60 6.64 -6.61
C SER A 59 -2.06 7.16 -5.26
N PHE A 60 -2.77 8.29 -5.29
CA PHE A 60 -3.23 8.97 -4.09
C PHE A 60 -4.74 9.04 -4.12
N HIS A 61 -5.35 8.56 -3.06
CA HIS A 61 -6.79 8.38 -2.96
C HIS A 61 -7.32 8.93 -1.65
N THR A 62 -8.56 9.37 -1.67
CA THR A 62 -9.31 9.77 -0.49
C THR A 62 -9.83 8.55 0.27
N LYS A 63 -10.26 8.77 1.52
CA LYS A 63 -10.90 7.75 2.35
C LYS A 63 -12.06 7.05 1.64
N ALA A 64 -12.92 7.81 0.96
CA ALA A 64 -14.12 7.28 0.30
C ALA A 64 -13.79 6.40 -0.92
N GLU A 65 -12.75 6.76 -1.67
CA GLU A 65 -12.29 5.99 -2.83
C GLU A 65 -11.71 4.64 -2.40
N ILE A 66 -10.92 4.61 -1.32
CA ILE A 66 -10.35 3.36 -0.78
C ILE A 66 -11.44 2.41 -0.28
N ILE A 67 -12.43 2.92 0.46
CA ILE A 67 -13.52 2.10 0.99
C ILE A 67 -14.34 1.45 -0.13
N SER A 68 -14.44 2.14 -1.28
CA SER A 68 -15.20 1.66 -2.43
C SER A 68 -14.42 0.69 -3.31
N ASP A 69 -13.10 0.57 -3.13
CA ASP A 69 -12.20 -0.25 -3.94
C ASP A 69 -11.72 -1.49 -3.16
N GLN A 70 -12.42 -2.60 -3.37
CA GLN A 70 -12.14 -3.88 -2.70
C GLN A 70 -10.88 -4.58 -3.24
N ASP A 71 -10.32 -4.11 -4.35
CA ASP A 71 -9.12 -4.70 -4.95
C ASP A 71 -7.84 -4.25 -4.22
N ILE A 72 -7.95 -3.33 -3.25
CA ILE A 72 -6.83 -2.84 -2.47
C ILE A 72 -6.48 -3.84 -1.36
N LEU A 73 -5.30 -4.42 -1.47
CA LEU A 73 -4.70 -5.26 -0.44
C LEU A 73 -4.31 -4.42 0.78
N GLY A 74 -4.59 -4.93 1.98
CA GLY A 74 -4.29 -4.25 3.24
C GLY A 74 -5.29 -3.16 3.61
N VAL A 75 -6.49 -3.15 3.01
CA VAL A 75 -7.57 -2.22 3.38
C VAL A 75 -8.01 -2.37 4.84
N GLU A 76 -7.79 -3.53 5.47
CA GLU A 76 -7.99 -3.68 6.92
C GLU A 76 -7.09 -2.75 7.75
N GLU A 77 -5.85 -2.49 7.32
CA GLU A 77 -4.95 -1.55 8.00
C GLU A 77 -5.45 -0.12 7.89
N PHE A 78 -6.04 0.23 6.75
CA PHE A 78 -6.71 1.51 6.56
C PHE A 78 -7.89 1.68 7.53
N LEU A 79 -8.73 0.66 7.70
CA LEU A 79 -9.86 0.72 8.63
C LEU A 79 -9.36 0.89 10.08
N ALA A 80 -8.26 0.21 10.44
CA ALA A 80 -7.63 0.35 11.75
C ALA A 80 -7.00 1.74 11.97
N GLU A 81 -6.38 2.33 10.96
CA GLU A 81 -5.85 3.70 11.02
C GLU A 81 -6.95 4.75 11.08
N ALA A 82 -8.05 4.55 10.36
CA ALA A 82 -9.13 5.52 10.26
C ALA A 82 -10.09 5.50 11.46
N ALA A 83 -9.97 4.51 12.35
CA ALA A 83 -10.70 4.41 13.60
C ALA A 83 -9.97 5.05 14.80
N LYS A 84 -8.70 5.47 14.61
CA LYS A 84 -7.88 6.17 15.61
C LYS A 84 -8.01 7.69 15.48
#